data_AF-A0A177E0N2-F1
#
_entry.id   AF-A0A177E0N2-F1
#
_cell.length_a   1.000
_cell.length_b   1.000
_cell.length_c   1.000
_cell.angle_alpha   90.00
_cell.angle_beta   90.00
_cell.angle_gamma   90.00
#
_symmetry.space_group_name_H-M   'P 1'
#
loop_
_entity.id
_entity.type
_entity.pdbx_description
1 polymer ?
#
loop_
_entity_poly.entity_id
_entity_poly.type
_entity_poly.pdbx_seq_one_letter_code
_entity_poly.pdbx_strand_id
1 'polypeptide(L)'
;MATPAATKRLTREYASISKSPPPYITAHPSDRNILEWHYIITGPPDTPYHGGQYWGTLNFPPDYPFAPPAIRMHTPSGRFQPSSRLCLSISDFHPKSFNPAWEVSTILTGLLSFMTSDEITTGSVRASEAERKLFAQRTRWWNSTGGGSKATGSDNAGGRQNGNIRAGDGGAKFRHEWPDVDEENLKWMKDNRIDPLTGLPRPASTPSQQPACSPDVSGLRRRPGTSATVVQDAAQIARDAQQGWLSRNKWRVVLGAVMLYILVARVLGDGAIATST
;
A
#
# COMPACT_ATOMS: atom_id res chain seq x y z
N MET A 1 -22.25 -17.43 10.54
CA MET A 1 -22.11 -17.91 11.93
C MET A 1 -21.14 -19.08 11.93
N ALA A 2 -20.19 -19.14 12.87
CA ALA A 2 -19.24 -20.25 12.97
C ALA A 2 -19.94 -21.54 13.38
N THR A 3 -19.46 -22.69 12.90
CA THR A 3 -19.89 -23.97 13.47
C THR A 3 -19.36 -24.14 14.90
N PRO A 4 -19.99 -24.97 15.75
CA PRO A 4 -19.47 -25.27 17.08
C PRO A 4 -18.06 -25.87 17.05
N ALA A 5 -17.77 -26.70 16.04
CA ALA A 5 -16.44 -27.28 15.82
C ALA A 5 -15.39 -26.21 15.48
N ALA A 6 -15.69 -25.30 14.55
CA ALA A 6 -14.80 -24.18 14.21
C ALA A 6 -14.54 -23.28 15.43
N THR A 7 -15.59 -22.96 16.18
CA THR A 7 -15.48 -22.14 17.40
C THR A 7 -14.56 -22.80 18.43
N LYS A 8 -14.77 -24.10 18.70
CA LYS A 8 -13.93 -24.88 19.63
C LYS A 8 -12.47 -24.94 19.17
N ARG A 9 -12.24 -25.16 17.87
CA ARG A 9 -10.90 -25.21 17.28
C ARG A 9 -10.17 -23.86 17.41
N LEU A 10 -10.80 -22.77 16.98
CA LEU A 10 -10.20 -21.42 17.02
C LEU A 10 -9.97 -20.95 18.46
N THR A 11 -10.86 -21.28 19.41
CA THR A 11 -10.65 -20.97 20.83
C THR A 11 -9.41 -21.66 21.38
N ARG A 12 -9.20 -22.94 21.03
CA ARG A 12 -7.99 -23.69 21.42
C ARG A 12 -6.73 -23.11 20.79
N GLU A 13 -6.78 -22.79 19.49
CA GLU A 13 -5.65 -22.19 18.79
C GLU A 13 -5.29 -20.81 19.36
N TYR A 14 -6.28 -20.03 19.79
CA TYR A 14 -6.03 -18.74 20.45
C TYR A 14 -5.28 -18.94 21.76
N ALA A 15 -5.73 -19.86 22.61
CA ALA A 15 -5.00 -20.20 23.84
C ALA A 15 -3.57 -20.67 23.56
N SER A 16 -3.36 -21.44 22.48
CA SER A 16 -2.03 -21.93 22.06
C SER A 16 -1.11 -20.79 21.64
N ILE A 17 -1.56 -19.92 20.72
CA ILE A 17 -0.75 -18.81 20.20
C ILE A 17 -0.51 -17.72 21.24
N SER A 18 -1.46 -17.47 22.15
CA SER A 18 -1.26 -16.53 23.26
C SER A 18 -0.23 -17.04 24.26
N LYS A 19 -0.18 -18.37 24.50
CA LYS A 19 0.80 -18.98 25.41
C LYS A 19 2.19 -19.04 24.80
N SER A 20 2.28 -19.29 23.50
CA SER A 20 3.55 -19.46 22.77
C SER A 20 3.48 -18.80 21.39
N PRO A 21 3.56 -17.45 21.33
CA PRO A 21 3.49 -16.74 20.07
C PRO A 21 4.72 -17.06 19.19
N PRO A 22 4.53 -17.30 17.88
CA PRO A 22 5.66 -17.41 16.97
C PRO A 22 6.50 -16.12 16.98
N PRO A 23 7.81 -16.22 16.73
CA PRO A 23 8.67 -15.04 16.63
C PRO A 23 8.10 -14.01 15.66
N TYR A 24 8.13 -12.74 16.06
CA TYR A 24 7.66 -11.59 15.27
C TYR A 24 6.17 -11.56 14.95
N ILE A 25 5.35 -12.44 15.53
CA ILE A 25 3.93 -12.55 15.20
C ILE A 25 3.09 -12.43 16.46
N THR A 26 2.06 -11.59 16.41
CA THR A 26 1.02 -11.50 17.44
C THR A 26 -0.33 -11.55 16.75
N ALA A 27 -1.29 -12.28 17.31
CA ALA A 27 -2.63 -12.41 16.73
C ALA A 27 -3.70 -12.69 17.79
N HIS A 28 -4.93 -12.26 17.50
CA HIS A 28 -6.12 -12.55 18.31
C HIS A 28 -7.38 -12.59 17.44
N PRO A 29 -8.44 -13.31 17.85
CA PRO A 29 -9.76 -13.16 17.26
C PRO A 29 -10.33 -11.76 17.55
N SER A 30 -11.14 -11.24 16.64
CA SER A 30 -11.96 -10.06 16.88
C SER A 30 -13.03 -10.38 17.92
N ASP A 31 -13.30 -9.45 18.84
CA ASP A 31 -14.28 -9.59 19.92
C ASP A 31 -15.70 -9.90 19.41
N ARG A 32 -16.02 -9.45 18.19
CA ARG A 32 -17.36 -9.57 17.60
C ARG A 32 -17.54 -10.84 16.78
N ASN A 33 -16.44 -11.45 16.31
CA ASN A 33 -16.51 -12.56 15.37
C ASN A 33 -15.24 -13.41 15.45
N ILE A 34 -15.34 -14.59 16.04
CA ILE A 34 -14.22 -15.53 16.15
C ILE A 34 -13.66 -16.00 14.79
N LEU A 35 -14.43 -15.89 13.70
CA LEU A 35 -13.95 -16.21 12.35
C LEU A 35 -13.11 -15.11 11.73
N GLU A 36 -13.03 -13.94 12.35
CA GLU A 36 -12.17 -12.85 11.92
C GLU A 36 -11.05 -12.69 12.93
N TRP A 37 -9.81 -12.90 12.50
CA TRP A 37 -8.65 -12.72 13.34
C TRP A 37 -7.80 -11.58 12.83
N HIS A 38 -7.25 -10.83 13.76
CA HIS A 38 -6.28 -9.79 13.51
C HIS A 38 -4.89 -10.30 13.85
N TYR A 39 -3.91 -9.92 13.04
CA TYR A 39 -2.52 -10.22 13.30
C TYR A 39 -1.64 -8.99 13.04
N ILE A 40 -0.51 -8.96 13.73
CA ILE A 40 0.60 -8.05 13.50
C ILE A 40 1.85 -8.88 13.26
N ILE A 41 2.52 -8.63 12.15
CA ILE A 41 3.87 -9.12 11.86
C ILE A 41 4.85 -7.97 12.12
N THR A 42 5.79 -8.15 13.03
CA THR A 42 6.96 -7.27 13.15
C THR A 42 7.98 -7.67 12.08
N GLY A 43 8.51 -6.72 11.32
CA GLY A 43 9.51 -7.04 10.30
C GLY A 43 10.79 -7.61 10.94
N PRO A 44 11.22 -8.83 10.58
CA PRO A 44 12.44 -9.43 11.13
C PRO A 44 13.70 -8.64 10.75
N PRO A 45 14.80 -8.77 11.52
CA PRO A 45 16.11 -8.26 11.13
C PRO A 45 16.56 -8.88 9.79
N ASP A 46 17.52 -8.22 9.12
CA ASP A 46 18.09 -8.66 7.84
C ASP A 46 17.08 -8.79 6.69
N THR A 47 15.90 -8.17 6.83
CA THR A 47 14.90 -8.05 5.77
C THR A 47 14.62 -6.57 5.48
N PRO A 48 14.12 -6.20 4.28
CA PRO A 48 13.71 -4.82 4.01
C PRO A 48 12.53 -4.35 4.86
N TYR A 49 11.92 -5.25 5.62
CA TYR A 49 10.77 -4.98 6.48
C TYR A 49 11.17 -4.62 7.91
N HIS A 50 12.45 -4.76 8.27
CA HIS A 50 12.97 -4.60 9.62
C HIS A 50 12.45 -3.32 10.30
N GLY A 51 11.94 -3.47 11.53
CA GLY A 51 11.36 -2.37 12.32
C GLY A 51 9.92 -1.98 11.94
N GLY A 52 9.40 -2.50 10.83
CA GLY A 52 8.02 -2.32 10.41
C GLY A 52 7.02 -3.12 11.27
N GLN A 53 5.76 -2.69 11.24
CA GLN A 53 4.62 -3.27 11.96
C GLN A 53 3.46 -3.50 10.99
N TYR A 54 3.29 -4.73 10.52
CA TYR A 54 2.38 -5.07 9.43
C TYR A 54 1.12 -5.74 9.97
N TRP A 55 0.04 -4.98 10.03
CA TRP A 55 -1.27 -5.45 10.44
C TRP A 55 -2.04 -6.06 9.27
N GLY A 56 -2.77 -7.12 9.55
CA GLY A 56 -3.65 -7.80 8.60
C GLY A 56 -4.77 -8.57 9.26
N THR A 57 -5.52 -9.30 8.44
CA THR A 57 -6.63 -10.16 8.87
C THR A 57 -6.57 -11.55 8.26
N LEU A 58 -7.04 -12.52 9.04
CA LEU A 58 -7.46 -13.84 8.59
C LEU A 58 -8.98 -13.92 8.69
N ASN A 59 -9.66 -14.32 7.61
CA ASN A 59 -11.09 -14.57 7.62
C ASN A 59 -11.33 -16.06 7.39
N PHE A 60 -11.69 -16.77 8.46
CA PHE A 60 -11.96 -18.20 8.46
C PHE A 60 -13.36 -18.49 7.90
N PRO A 61 -13.50 -19.58 7.13
CA PRO A 61 -14.81 -20.04 6.73
C PRO A 61 -15.53 -20.73 7.92
N PRO A 62 -16.88 -20.84 7.90
CA PRO A 62 -17.64 -21.44 9.00
C PRO A 62 -17.27 -22.89 9.34
N ASP A 63 -16.72 -23.62 8.36
CA ASP A 63 -16.29 -25.02 8.42
C ASP A 63 -14.78 -25.20 8.67
N TYR A 64 -14.06 -24.15 9.08
CA TYR A 64 -12.68 -24.27 9.57
C TYR A 64 -12.58 -25.38 10.65
N PRO A 65 -11.57 -26.28 10.62
CA PRO A 65 -10.34 -26.25 9.81
C PRO A 65 -10.40 -27.05 8.49
N PHE A 66 -11.58 -27.39 7.97
CA PHE A 66 -11.67 -28.18 6.73
C PHE A 66 -11.48 -27.33 5.46
N ALA A 67 -11.53 -26.01 5.59
CA ALA A 67 -11.18 -25.06 4.56
C ALA A 67 -10.27 -23.94 5.10
N PRO A 68 -9.30 -23.46 4.32
CA PRO A 68 -8.35 -22.41 4.72
C PRO A 68 -9.00 -21.03 4.87
N PRO A 69 -8.39 -20.12 5.66
CA PRO A 69 -8.82 -18.73 5.72
C PRO A 69 -8.46 -17.92 4.47
N ALA A 70 -9.21 -16.84 4.23
CA ALA A 70 -8.76 -15.74 3.40
C ALA A 70 -7.71 -14.92 4.15
N ILE A 71 -6.60 -14.59 3.50
CA ILE A 71 -5.49 -13.82 4.11
C ILE A 71 -5.43 -12.45 3.46
N ARG A 72 -5.33 -11.39 4.27
CA ARG A 72 -5.15 -10.00 3.81
C ARG A 72 -4.12 -9.29 4.69
N MET A 73 -3.29 -8.45 4.07
CA MET A 73 -2.46 -7.47 4.78
C MET A 73 -3.02 -6.07 4.54
N HIS A 74 -3.21 -5.30 5.60
CA HIS A 74 -3.78 -3.95 5.51
C HIS A 74 -2.68 -2.89 5.45
N THR A 75 -1.64 -3.05 6.26
CA THR A 75 -0.52 -2.10 6.26
C THR A 75 0.24 -2.15 4.93
N PRO A 76 0.48 -1.02 4.26
CA PRO A 76 1.31 -0.96 3.07
C PRO A 76 2.73 -1.46 3.36
N SER A 77 3.15 -2.51 2.66
CA SER A 77 4.45 -3.16 2.84
C SER A 77 5.38 -3.07 1.63
N GLY A 78 4.85 -2.68 0.47
CA GLY A 78 5.56 -2.85 -0.80
C GLY A 78 5.71 -4.31 -1.26
N ARG A 79 5.09 -5.25 -0.53
CA ARG A 79 5.05 -6.69 -0.85
C ARG A 79 3.67 -7.15 -1.27
N PHE A 80 2.64 -6.70 -0.56
CA PHE A 80 1.26 -7.05 -0.81
C PHE A 80 0.40 -5.80 -1.04
N GLN A 81 -0.56 -5.91 -1.95
CA GLN A 81 -1.56 -4.89 -2.19
C GLN A 81 -2.47 -4.80 -0.95
N PRO A 82 -2.57 -3.63 -0.29
CA PRO A 82 -3.38 -3.46 0.91
C PRO A 82 -4.82 -3.95 0.76
N SER A 83 -5.28 -4.70 1.76
CA SER A 83 -6.64 -5.26 1.89
C SER A 83 -7.08 -6.19 0.74
N SER A 84 -6.17 -6.60 -0.14
CA SER A 84 -6.43 -7.60 -1.16
C SER A 84 -6.26 -9.02 -0.60
N ARG A 85 -7.01 -9.99 -1.14
CA ARG A 85 -6.83 -11.40 -0.78
C ARG A 85 -5.52 -11.91 -1.37
N LEU A 86 -4.74 -12.63 -0.56
CA LEU A 86 -3.47 -13.21 -0.95
C LEU A 86 -3.65 -14.68 -1.32
N CYS A 87 -3.12 -15.06 -2.48
CA CYS A 87 -3.15 -16.43 -2.96
C CYS A 87 -1.89 -17.17 -2.50
N LEU A 88 -2.00 -17.97 -1.45
CA LEU A 88 -0.90 -18.76 -0.89
C LEU A 88 -1.37 -20.21 -0.79
N SER A 89 -0.45 -21.17 -0.77
CA SER A 89 -0.81 -22.60 -0.57
C SER A 89 -1.61 -22.85 0.72
N ILE A 90 -1.51 -21.94 1.69
CA ILE A 90 -2.20 -21.94 2.98
C ILE A 90 -3.50 -21.10 3.01
N SER A 91 -3.91 -20.50 1.88
CA SER A 91 -5.09 -19.61 1.81
C SER A 91 -6.27 -20.23 1.04
N ASP A 92 -7.43 -19.57 1.15
CA ASP A 92 -8.72 -19.93 0.52
C ASP A 92 -8.70 -20.13 -1.00
N PHE A 93 -7.62 -19.77 -1.69
CA PHE A 93 -7.41 -20.10 -3.11
C PHE A 93 -7.04 -21.57 -3.34
N HIS A 94 -6.49 -22.25 -2.34
CA HIS A 94 -5.93 -23.61 -2.46
C HIS A 94 -6.51 -24.60 -1.43
N PRO A 95 -7.83 -24.81 -1.38
CA PRO A 95 -8.46 -25.66 -0.37
C PRO A 95 -7.97 -27.11 -0.37
N LYS A 96 -7.58 -27.65 -1.54
CA LYS A 96 -7.06 -29.03 -1.66
C LYS A 96 -5.64 -29.20 -1.11
N SER A 97 -4.87 -28.12 -1.03
CA SER A 97 -3.49 -28.14 -0.52
C SER A 97 -3.43 -27.84 0.97
N PHE A 98 -4.53 -27.36 1.56
CA PHE A 98 -4.60 -27.01 2.96
C PHE A 98 -4.67 -28.26 3.84
N ASN A 99 -3.82 -28.31 4.86
CA ASN A 99 -3.87 -29.37 5.86
C ASN A 99 -4.69 -28.90 7.08
N PRO A 100 -5.81 -29.56 7.43
CA PRO A 100 -6.60 -29.22 8.62
C PRO A 100 -5.85 -29.28 9.95
N ALA A 101 -4.68 -29.93 9.99
CA ALA A 101 -3.79 -29.94 11.14
C ALA A 101 -3.02 -28.62 11.34
N TRP A 102 -2.87 -27.79 10.30
CA TRP A 102 -2.23 -26.48 10.43
C TRP A 102 -3.07 -25.57 11.31
N GLU A 103 -2.41 -24.92 12.26
CA GLU A 103 -3.01 -23.93 13.16
C GLU A 103 -2.71 -22.50 12.68
N VAL A 104 -3.37 -21.49 13.25
CA VAL A 104 -3.15 -20.07 12.97
C VAL A 104 -1.68 -19.70 13.02
N SER A 105 -0.93 -20.23 14.00
CA SER A 105 0.52 -20.02 14.15
C SER A 105 1.30 -20.46 12.91
N THR A 106 0.93 -21.62 12.34
CA THR A 106 1.57 -22.18 11.14
C THR A 106 1.22 -21.35 9.91
N ILE A 107 -0.06 -20.92 9.79
CA ILE A 107 -0.53 -20.06 8.69
C ILE A 107 0.23 -18.73 8.70
N LEU A 108 0.33 -18.06 9.85
CA LEU A 108 1.01 -16.76 9.95
C LEU A 108 2.53 -16.90 9.76
N THR A 109 3.14 -17.99 10.21
CA THR A 109 4.56 -18.29 9.94
C THR A 109 4.80 -18.49 8.45
N GLY A 110 3.91 -19.21 7.76
CA GLY A 110 3.96 -19.36 6.31
C GLY A 110 3.79 -18.03 5.56
N LEU A 111 2.89 -17.17 6.03
CA LEU A 111 2.72 -15.81 5.49
C LEU A 111 3.99 -14.98 5.66
N LEU A 112 4.62 -14.99 6.84
CA LEU A 112 5.88 -14.29 7.08
C LEU A 112 6.99 -14.81 6.16
N SER A 113 7.12 -16.14 6.03
CA SER A 113 8.10 -16.77 5.13
C SER A 113 7.89 -16.33 3.67
N PHE A 114 6.64 -16.22 3.21
CA PHE A 114 6.33 -15.74 1.87
C PHE A 114 6.57 -14.23 1.73
N MET A 115 6.31 -13.45 2.78
CA MET A 115 6.57 -12.01 2.80
C MET A 115 8.06 -11.71 2.57
N THR A 116 8.94 -12.53 3.13
CA THR A 116 10.40 -12.40 3.03
C THR A 116 11.01 -13.09 1.81
N SER A 117 10.21 -13.76 0.97
CA SER A 117 10.67 -14.34 -0.30
C SER A 117 10.42 -13.41 -1.48
N ASP A 118 10.93 -13.79 -2.66
CA ASP A 118 10.74 -13.09 -3.93
C ASP A 118 9.63 -13.66 -4.81
N GLU A 119 8.91 -14.69 -4.34
CA GLU A 119 7.84 -15.34 -5.09
C GLU A 119 6.68 -14.38 -5.40
N ILE A 120 6.06 -14.45 -6.58
CA ILE A 120 4.94 -13.57 -6.93
C ILE A 120 3.65 -14.37 -6.95
N THR A 121 2.62 -13.84 -6.30
CA THR A 121 1.28 -14.42 -6.31
C THR A 121 0.20 -13.34 -6.44
N THR A 122 -1.07 -13.74 -6.61
CA THR A 122 -2.21 -12.82 -6.58
C THR A 122 -2.21 -11.99 -5.29
N GLY A 123 -2.31 -10.68 -5.45
CA GLY A 123 -2.22 -9.72 -4.34
C GLY A 123 -0.80 -9.25 -4.03
N SER A 124 0.23 -9.75 -4.73
CA SER A 124 1.60 -9.21 -4.62
C SER A 124 1.74 -7.87 -5.35
N VAL A 125 2.60 -7.00 -4.85
CA VAL A 125 3.07 -5.80 -5.54
C VAL A 125 4.59 -5.86 -5.70
N ARG A 126 5.13 -5.12 -6.68
CA ARG A 126 6.56 -5.04 -6.95
C ARG A 126 7.09 -3.68 -6.52
N ALA A 127 7.58 -3.61 -5.29
CA ALA A 127 8.41 -2.51 -4.81
C ALA A 127 9.86 -2.98 -4.67
N SER A 128 10.80 -2.08 -4.95
CA SER A 128 12.22 -2.26 -4.68
C SER A 128 12.51 -2.40 -3.19
N GLU A 129 13.68 -2.92 -2.85
CA GLU A 129 14.11 -3.04 -1.45
C GLU A 129 14.13 -1.67 -0.73
N ALA A 130 14.57 -0.62 -1.43
CA ALA A 130 14.58 0.74 -0.91
C ALA A 130 13.16 1.24 -0.59
N GLU A 131 12.20 1.02 -1.50
CA GLU A 131 10.80 1.38 -1.27
C GLU A 131 10.19 0.59 -0.11
N ARG A 132 10.49 -0.70 0.01
CA ARG A 132 10.03 -1.53 1.15
C ARG A 132 10.55 -1.00 2.49
N LYS A 133 11.82 -0.55 2.55
CA LYS A 133 12.39 0.11 3.73
C LYS A 133 11.69 1.43 4.05
N LEU A 134 11.34 2.21 3.04
CA LEU A 134 10.55 3.44 3.24
C LEU A 134 9.13 3.14 3.76
N PHE A 135 8.49 2.07 3.28
CA PHE A 135 7.22 1.61 3.83
C PHE A 135 7.35 1.19 5.29
N ALA A 136 8.40 0.42 5.63
CA ALA A 136 8.67 -0.05 7.01
C ALA A 136 8.74 1.11 8.02
N GLN A 137 9.37 2.23 7.66
CA GLN A 137 9.48 3.41 8.53
C GLN A 137 8.14 4.09 8.83
N ARG A 138 7.10 3.85 8.00
CA ARG A 138 5.81 4.53 8.08
C ARG A 138 4.69 3.66 8.65
N THR A 139 4.94 2.38 8.91
CA THR A 139 3.88 1.42 9.26
C THR A 139 3.14 1.77 10.54
N ARG A 140 3.87 2.19 11.60
CA ARG A 140 3.28 2.54 12.91
C ARG A 140 2.35 3.74 12.79
N TRP A 141 2.82 4.79 12.12
CA TRP A 141 1.99 5.95 11.80
C TRP A 141 0.76 5.57 10.97
N TRP A 142 0.94 4.74 9.94
CA TRP A 142 -0.17 4.32 9.09
C TRP A 142 -1.21 3.53 9.87
N ASN A 143 -0.80 2.59 10.73
CA ASN A 143 -1.69 1.78 11.55
C ASN A 143 -2.53 2.66 12.50
N SER A 144 -1.91 3.62 13.19
CA SER A 144 -2.61 4.50 14.14
C SER A 144 -3.50 5.56 13.48
N THR A 145 -3.19 5.98 12.26
CA THR A 145 -3.84 7.16 11.63
C THR A 145 -4.66 6.83 10.39
N GLY A 146 -4.51 5.63 9.83
CA GLY A 146 -5.07 5.27 8.53
C GLY A 146 -4.45 6.06 7.38
N GLY A 147 -3.19 6.48 7.50
CA GLY A 147 -2.49 7.29 6.49
C GLY A 147 -2.81 8.79 6.56
N GLY A 148 -3.06 9.33 7.76
CA GLY A 148 -3.42 10.74 7.96
C GLY A 148 -4.93 11.03 7.95
N SER A 149 -5.75 9.99 7.71
CA SER A 149 -7.22 10.06 7.67
C SER A 149 -7.88 10.58 8.96
N LYS A 150 -7.15 10.59 10.09
CA LYS A 150 -7.58 11.18 11.37
C LYS A 150 -7.78 12.71 11.31
N ALA A 151 -7.11 13.41 10.37
CA ALA A 151 -7.06 14.87 10.30
C ALA A 151 -8.29 15.51 9.68
N THR A 152 -8.83 14.85 8.67
CA THR A 152 -9.97 15.32 7.92
C THR A 152 -11.17 14.56 8.46
N GLY A 153 -12.10 15.22 9.14
CA GLY A 153 -13.46 14.70 9.34
C GLY A 153 -14.23 14.56 8.02
N SER A 154 -13.56 14.12 6.96
CA SER A 154 -14.09 13.87 5.64
C SER A 154 -14.44 12.39 5.60
N ASP A 155 -15.68 12.10 5.96
CA ASP A 155 -16.41 10.90 5.55
C ASP A 155 -16.56 10.88 4.02
N ASN A 156 -15.46 10.83 3.28
CA ASN A 156 -15.51 10.63 1.84
C ASN A 156 -15.75 9.15 1.56
N ALA A 157 -17.02 8.76 1.75
CA ALA A 157 -17.63 7.46 1.51
C ALA A 157 -17.72 7.11 0.01
N GLY A 158 -16.64 7.32 -0.75
CA GLY A 158 -16.56 7.04 -2.20
C GLY A 158 -15.47 6.05 -2.61
N GLY A 159 -14.67 5.53 -1.67
CA GLY A 159 -13.62 4.56 -1.97
C GLY A 159 -14.15 3.15 -2.21
N ARG A 160 -13.73 2.51 -3.31
CA ARG A 160 -13.99 1.09 -3.60
C ARG A 160 -13.74 0.22 -2.37
N GLN A 161 -14.75 -0.54 -1.98
CA GLN A 161 -14.69 -1.49 -0.86
C GLN A 161 -13.85 -2.72 -1.26
N ASN A 162 -12.63 -2.81 -0.75
CA ASN A 162 -11.79 -4.01 -0.86
C ASN A 162 -11.77 -4.72 0.51
N GLY A 163 -12.75 -5.60 0.76
CA GLY A 163 -12.86 -6.36 2.02
C GLY A 163 -13.59 -5.62 3.16
N ASN A 164 -13.37 -6.06 4.40
CA ASN A 164 -14.06 -5.54 5.60
C ASN A 164 -13.53 -4.17 6.11
N ILE A 165 -12.57 -3.55 5.42
CA ILE A 165 -12.00 -2.26 5.81
C ILE A 165 -12.28 -1.24 4.70
N ARG A 166 -13.01 -0.17 5.04
CA ARG A 166 -13.29 0.94 4.12
C ARG A 166 -12.03 1.79 3.93
N ALA A 167 -11.87 2.41 2.75
CA ALA A 167 -10.82 3.40 2.54
C ALA A 167 -10.97 4.54 3.57
N GLY A 168 -9.91 4.84 4.34
CA GLY A 168 -9.91 5.81 5.43
C GLY A 168 -10.25 5.24 6.82
N ASP A 169 -10.88 4.07 6.91
CA ASP A 169 -11.33 3.45 8.17
C ASP A 169 -10.29 2.51 8.80
N GLY A 170 -9.23 2.16 8.06
CA GLY A 170 -8.21 1.21 8.53
C GLY A 170 -7.57 1.62 9.86
N GLY A 171 -7.34 2.91 10.07
CA GLY A 171 -6.80 3.40 11.34
C GLY A 171 -7.77 3.28 12.50
N ALA A 172 -9.06 3.51 12.29
CA ALA A 172 -10.06 3.38 13.36
C ALA A 172 -10.22 1.91 13.79
N LYS A 173 -10.28 0.98 12.84
CA LYS A 173 -10.35 -0.44 13.14
C LYS A 173 -9.08 -0.96 13.81
N PHE A 174 -7.89 -0.53 13.38
CA PHE A 174 -6.64 -0.89 14.05
C PHE A 174 -6.66 -0.49 15.53
N ARG A 175 -7.07 0.74 15.85
CA ARG A 175 -7.15 1.23 17.23
C ARG A 175 -8.15 0.48 18.10
N HIS A 176 -9.25 0.04 17.50
CA HIS A 176 -10.25 -0.75 18.23
C HIS A 176 -9.71 -2.13 18.59
N GLU A 177 -9.05 -2.80 17.65
CA GLU A 177 -8.54 -4.17 17.82
C GLU A 177 -7.22 -4.19 18.61
N TRP A 178 -6.42 -3.12 18.55
CA TRP A 178 -5.09 -3.02 19.17
C TRP A 178 -4.88 -1.71 19.95
N PRO A 179 -5.64 -1.45 21.02
CA PRO A 179 -5.54 -0.20 21.79
C PRO A 179 -4.15 0.00 22.41
N ASP A 180 -3.57 -1.05 23.02
CA ASP A 180 -2.26 -0.96 23.67
C ASP A 180 -1.14 -0.71 22.65
N VAL A 181 -1.20 -1.37 21.49
CA VAL A 181 -0.23 -1.17 20.40
C VAL A 181 -0.38 0.22 19.77
N ASP A 182 -1.59 0.77 19.71
CA ASP A 182 -1.80 2.15 19.28
C ASP A 182 -1.15 3.15 20.24
N GLU A 183 -1.29 2.95 21.55
CA GLU A 183 -0.63 3.77 22.56
C GLU A 183 0.91 3.72 22.40
N GLU A 184 1.47 2.53 22.21
CA GLU A 184 2.90 2.35 21.91
C GLU A 184 3.31 3.08 20.63
N ASN A 185 2.50 3.00 19.57
CA ASN A 185 2.76 3.69 18.30
C ASN A 185 2.70 5.21 18.46
N LEU A 186 1.77 5.75 19.26
CA LEU A 186 1.69 7.17 19.57
C LEU A 186 2.91 7.65 20.34
N LYS A 187 3.36 6.88 21.33
CA LYS A 187 4.60 7.15 22.07
C LYS A 187 5.81 7.13 21.13
N TRP A 188 5.94 6.10 20.29
CA TRP A 188 7.00 6.01 19.30
C TRP A 188 7.02 7.20 18.33
N MET A 189 5.85 7.64 17.84
CA MET A 189 5.76 8.81 16.96
C MET A 189 6.18 10.10 17.68
N LYS A 190 5.81 10.26 18.95
CA LYS A 190 6.24 11.41 19.77
C LYS A 190 7.76 11.43 19.94
N ASP A 191 8.34 10.29 20.32
CA ASP A 191 9.78 10.15 20.58
C ASP A 191 10.61 10.36 19.31
N ASN A 192 10.11 9.91 18.16
CA ASN A 192 10.75 10.09 16.85
C ASN A 192 10.36 11.41 16.15
N ARG A 193 9.63 12.30 16.85
CA ARG A 193 9.15 13.59 16.32
C ARG A 193 8.35 13.47 15.02
N ILE A 194 7.64 12.38 14.80
CA ILE A 194 6.76 12.20 13.65
C ILE A 194 5.49 13.04 13.85
N ASP A 195 5.06 13.73 12.79
CA ASP A 195 3.78 14.43 12.73
C ASP A 195 2.65 13.42 12.47
N PRO A 196 1.64 13.30 13.35
CA PRO A 196 0.52 12.39 13.15
C PRO A 196 -0.31 12.66 11.88
N LEU A 197 -0.32 13.89 11.35
CA LEU A 197 -1.11 14.22 10.16
C LEU A 197 -0.43 13.74 8.88
N THR A 198 0.87 14.03 8.75
CA THR A 198 1.63 13.77 7.51
C THR A 198 2.45 12.48 7.56
N GLY A 199 2.75 11.98 8.75
CA GLY A 199 3.68 10.87 8.96
C GLY A 199 5.13 11.23 8.64
N LEU A 200 5.44 12.52 8.56
CA LEU A 200 6.79 13.03 8.30
C LEU A 200 7.45 13.49 9.60
N PRO A 201 8.78 13.45 9.69
CA PRO A 201 9.50 14.06 10.81
C PRO A 201 9.20 15.57 10.88
N ARG A 202 8.88 16.06 12.07
CA ARG A 202 8.70 17.50 12.31
C ARG A 202 10.04 18.21 12.14
N PRO A 203 10.06 19.38 11.47
CA PRO A 203 11.26 20.19 11.43
C PRO A 203 11.69 20.53 12.87
N ALA A 204 13.00 20.49 13.13
CA ALA A 204 13.53 20.89 14.42
C ALA A 204 13.11 22.35 14.68
N SER A 205 12.54 22.63 15.86
CA SER A 205 12.26 24.00 16.26
C SER A 205 13.58 24.76 16.35
N THR A 206 13.86 25.62 15.38
CA THR A 206 14.97 26.58 15.47
C THR A 206 14.67 27.50 16.66
N PRO A 207 15.58 27.63 17.65
CA PRO A 207 15.37 28.61 18.71
C PRO A 207 15.45 30.01 18.09
N SER A 208 14.41 30.82 18.33
CA SER A 208 14.31 32.25 17.97
C SER A 208 14.35 32.62 16.48
N GLN A 209 13.18 32.65 15.85
CA GLN A 209 12.73 33.88 15.18
C GLN A 209 11.31 34.15 15.67
N GLN A 210 11.13 35.32 16.30
CA GLN A 210 9.82 35.87 16.65
C GLN A 210 8.89 35.82 15.43
N PRO A 211 7.55 35.77 15.62
CA PRO A 211 6.64 35.83 14.49
C PRO A 211 6.82 37.19 13.83
N ALA A 212 7.50 37.23 12.69
CA ALA A 212 7.48 38.38 11.82
C ALA A 212 6.01 38.60 11.45
N CYS A 213 5.46 39.72 11.91
CA CYS A 213 4.12 40.18 11.61
C CYS A 213 3.78 39.86 10.15
N SER A 214 2.71 39.09 9.92
CA SER A 214 2.09 39.07 8.60
C SER A 214 1.67 40.52 8.29
N PRO A 215 2.07 41.12 7.16
CA PRO A 215 1.50 42.40 6.80
C PRO A 215 0.01 42.17 6.54
N ASP A 216 -0.78 43.02 7.17
CA ASP A 216 -2.22 43.11 7.07
C ASP A 216 -2.66 43.17 5.59
N VAL A 217 -3.36 42.14 5.11
CA VAL A 217 -3.93 42.10 3.75
C VAL A 217 -5.33 42.70 3.68
N SER A 218 -5.74 43.48 4.68
CA SER A 218 -7.05 44.16 4.71
C SER A 218 -7.22 45.28 3.66
N GLY A 219 -6.22 45.54 2.80
CA GLY A 219 -6.22 46.65 1.85
C GLY A 219 -6.46 46.33 0.37
N LEU A 220 -6.53 45.08 -0.08
CA LEU A 220 -6.57 44.78 -1.53
C LEU A 220 -7.82 44.01 -1.96
N ARG A 221 -8.96 44.71 -1.96
CA ARG A 221 -10.10 44.38 -2.83
C ARG A 221 -10.06 45.25 -4.09
N ARG A 222 -9.69 44.58 -5.19
CA ARG A 222 -10.11 44.76 -6.60
C ARG A 222 -9.68 46.02 -7.38
N ARG A 223 -8.93 45.79 -8.48
CA ARG A 223 -9.53 45.64 -9.83
C ARG A 223 -8.56 44.96 -10.83
N PRO A 224 -9.09 44.40 -11.93
CA PRO A 224 -8.43 43.40 -12.77
C PRO A 224 -7.64 44.02 -13.93
N GLY A 225 -6.57 43.35 -14.35
CA GLY A 225 -5.90 43.63 -15.62
C GLY A 225 -4.42 43.32 -15.60
N THR A 226 -4.04 42.33 -16.40
CA THR A 226 -2.74 42.19 -17.09
C THR A 226 -1.45 42.01 -16.28
N SER A 227 -0.97 40.75 -16.33
CA SER A 227 0.37 40.35 -16.76
C SER A 227 1.52 40.16 -15.74
N ALA A 228 2.00 38.92 -15.73
CA ALA A 228 3.39 38.45 -15.59
C ALA A 228 4.03 38.39 -14.19
N THR A 229 4.00 37.19 -13.59
CA THR A 229 5.20 36.40 -13.20
C THR A 229 4.77 35.06 -12.56
N VAL A 230 4.27 34.15 -13.40
CA VAL A 230 4.30 32.70 -13.13
C VAL A 230 4.97 32.06 -14.33
N VAL A 231 6.27 32.28 -14.46
CA VAL A 231 7.13 31.64 -15.45
C VAL A 231 8.19 30.89 -14.67
N GLN A 232 7.85 29.66 -14.24
CA GLN A 232 8.83 28.58 -14.12
C GLN A 232 8.23 27.17 -14.05
N ASP A 233 6.93 26.99 -13.75
CA ASP A 233 6.37 25.63 -13.65
C ASP A 233 5.60 25.11 -14.87
N ALA A 234 5.24 25.96 -15.84
CA ALA A 234 4.47 25.51 -17.01
C ALA A 234 5.34 24.84 -18.11
N ALA A 235 6.65 25.16 -18.16
CA ALA A 235 7.54 24.65 -19.20
C ALA A 235 8.00 23.19 -18.97
N GLN A 236 7.97 22.72 -17.72
CA GLN A 236 8.39 21.36 -17.38
C GLN A 236 7.25 20.36 -17.60
N ILE A 237 6.01 20.73 -17.25
CA ILE A 237 4.80 19.90 -17.42
C ILE A 237 4.48 19.65 -18.90
N ALA A 238 4.80 20.60 -19.79
CA ALA A 238 4.64 20.45 -21.22
C ALA A 238 5.62 19.44 -21.87
N ARG A 239 6.82 19.26 -21.30
CA ARG A 239 7.82 18.31 -21.84
C ARG A 239 7.51 16.85 -21.51
N ASP A 240 6.93 16.58 -20.34
CA ASP A 240 6.60 15.20 -19.93
C ASP A 240 5.31 14.67 -20.56
N ALA A 241 4.38 15.54 -20.95
CA ALA A 241 3.17 15.14 -21.67
C ALA A 241 3.44 14.65 -23.11
N GLN A 242 4.57 15.02 -23.70
CA GLN A 242 4.88 14.70 -25.10
C GLN A 242 5.56 13.33 -25.29
N GLN A 243 6.16 12.75 -24.25
CA GLN A 243 6.87 11.46 -24.35
C GLN A 243 5.94 10.23 -24.31
N GLY A 244 4.72 10.36 -23.77
CA GLY A 244 3.80 9.23 -23.58
C GLY A 244 3.09 8.75 -24.86
N TRP A 245 2.76 9.67 -25.77
CA TRP A 245 2.00 9.33 -26.98
C TRP A 245 2.89 8.73 -28.08
N LEU A 246 4.06 9.32 -28.31
CA LEU A 246 5.05 8.85 -29.29
C LEU A 246 5.61 7.48 -28.90
N SER A 247 5.83 7.20 -27.61
CA SER A 247 6.32 5.89 -27.15
C SER A 247 5.27 4.78 -27.30
N ARG A 248 3.99 5.07 -27.07
CA ARG A 248 2.88 4.12 -27.31
C ARG A 248 2.65 3.83 -28.79
N ASN A 249 2.83 4.83 -29.66
CA ASN A 249 2.54 4.72 -31.08
C ASN A 249 3.79 4.55 -31.96
N LYS A 250 4.97 4.30 -31.36
CA LYS A 250 6.26 4.26 -32.06
C LYS A 250 6.27 3.40 -33.32
N TRP A 251 5.65 2.22 -33.28
CA TRP A 251 5.59 1.32 -34.42
C TRP A 251 4.72 1.84 -35.57
N ARG A 252 3.65 2.59 -35.27
CA ARG A 252 2.81 3.23 -36.30
C ARG A 252 3.53 4.38 -36.99
N VAL A 253 4.32 5.15 -36.23
CA VAL A 253 5.13 6.24 -36.78
C VAL A 253 6.24 5.68 -37.68
N VAL A 254 6.91 4.61 -37.26
CA VAL A 254 7.93 3.93 -38.07
C VAL A 254 7.32 3.38 -39.37
N LEU A 255 6.16 2.71 -39.30
CA LEU A 255 5.47 2.20 -40.50
C LEU A 255 5.07 3.32 -41.47
N GLY A 256 4.57 4.43 -40.95
CA GLY A 256 4.23 5.61 -41.76
C GLY A 256 5.46 6.22 -42.43
N ALA A 257 6.59 6.32 -41.71
CA ALA A 257 7.85 6.84 -42.26
C ALA A 257 8.42 5.93 -43.37
N VAL A 258 8.33 4.61 -43.22
CA VAL A 258 8.76 3.66 -44.26
C VAL A 258 7.88 3.77 -45.52
N MET A 259 6.55 3.89 -45.36
CA MET A 259 5.64 4.10 -46.49
C MET A 259 5.92 5.42 -47.22
N LEU A 260 6.16 6.49 -46.47
CA LEU A 260 6.52 7.78 -47.04
C LEU A 260 7.87 7.72 -47.79
N TYR A 261 8.86 7.02 -47.24
CA TYR A 261 10.14 6.80 -47.90
C TYR A 261 9.98 6.03 -49.22
N ILE A 262 9.17 4.98 -49.26
CA ILE A 262 8.92 4.21 -50.48
C ILE A 262 8.23 5.08 -51.55
N LEU A 263 7.27 5.92 -51.15
CA LEU A 263 6.61 6.86 -52.06
C LEU A 263 7.60 7.89 -52.64
N VAL A 264 8.45 8.48 -51.80
CA VAL A 264 9.47 9.45 -52.23
C VAL A 264 10.54 8.77 -53.10
N ALA A 265 10.96 7.56 -52.76
CA ALA A 265 11.92 6.78 -53.55
C ALA A 265 11.35 6.35 -54.90
N ARG A 266 10.03 6.13 -55.01
CA ARG A 266 9.35 5.89 -56.30
C ARG A 266 9.30 7.17 -57.15
N VAL A 267 8.92 8.31 -56.55
CA VAL A 267 8.85 9.60 -57.27
C VAL A 267 10.22 10.11 -57.72
N LEU A 268 11.28 9.87 -56.94
CA LEU A 268 12.64 10.27 -57.29
C LEU A 268 13.41 9.19 -58.09
N GLY A 269 13.04 7.93 -57.94
CA GLY A 269 13.64 6.80 -58.67
C GLY A 269 13.22 6.76 -60.14
N ASP A 270 12.00 7.21 -60.46
CA ASP A 270 11.54 7.34 -61.86
C ASP A 270 12.29 8.46 -62.63
N GLY A 271 13.05 9.33 -61.94
CA GLY A 271 13.90 10.36 -62.54
C GLY A 271 15.33 9.94 -62.89
N ALA A 272 15.75 8.73 -62.52
CA ALA A 272 17.16 8.29 -62.64
C ALA A 272 17.41 7.20 -63.70
N ILE A 273 16.40 6.81 -64.50
CA ILE A 273 16.62 6.02 -65.71
C ILE A 273 16.86 6.99 -66.87
N ALA A 274 18.11 7.39 -66.96
CA ALA A 274 18.75 7.94 -68.15
C ALA A 274 18.31 7.16 -69.41
N THR A 275 17.92 7.80 -70.51
CA THR A 275 18.89 8.37 -71.47
C THR A 275 20.16 7.53 -71.58
N SER A 276 20.09 6.42 -72.31
CA SER A 276 21.25 5.88 -73.04
C SER A 276 20.80 4.86 -74.10
N THR A 277 20.65 5.39 -75.33
CA THR A 277 20.93 4.86 -76.69
C THR A 277 19.79 5.18 -77.64
#